data_AF-A0A7S2B612-F1
#
_entry.id   AF-A0A7S2B612-F1
#
_cell.length_a   1.000
_cell.length_b   1.000
_cell.length_c   1.000
_cell.angle_alpha   90.00
_cell.angle_beta   90.00
_cell.angle_gamma   90.00
#
_symmetry.space_group_name_H-M   'P 1'
#
loop_
_entity.id
_entity.type
_entity.pdbx_description
1 polymer ?
#
loop_
_entity_poly.entity_id
_entity_poly.type
_entity_poly.pdbx_seq_one_letter_code
_entity_poly.pdbx_strand_id
1 'polypeptide(L)'
;EPAAAVENDNDTGSLCAGSPSEAAGGEGGGSDGSGGGGGSGNGGGGLVAVFDMIRPSDEFGRMMISNIRRGRNCDLPGLIGCPNLETQKLRWLAHAGFTGATASDMRHVYEVYLDGPERVRVERLEMLDEVEEWNLLMSHYCLTLAVLGADQGLWRIFDQAAAIS
;
A
#
# COMPACT_ATOMS: atom_id res chain seq x y z
N GLU A 1 -13.10 34.06 -12.48
CA GLU A 1 -12.47 32.96 -13.25
C GLU A 1 -11.90 31.96 -12.26
N PRO A 2 -12.24 30.67 -12.31
CA PRO A 2 -11.55 29.70 -11.47
C PRO A 2 -10.24 29.31 -12.15
N ALA A 3 -9.15 29.41 -11.38
CA ALA A 3 -7.81 29.04 -11.79
C ALA A 3 -7.76 27.55 -12.18
N ALA A 4 -7.21 27.27 -13.36
CA ALA A 4 -6.92 25.93 -13.83
C ALA A 4 -5.98 25.24 -12.82
N ALA A 5 -6.42 24.09 -12.31
CA ALA A 5 -5.54 23.18 -11.60
C ALA A 5 -4.46 22.72 -12.60
N VAL A 6 -3.20 22.97 -12.26
CA VAL A 6 -2.06 22.38 -12.93
C VAL A 6 -2.11 20.88 -12.62
N GLU A 7 -2.54 20.08 -13.58
CA GLU A 7 -2.35 18.63 -13.56
C GLU A 7 -0.85 18.38 -13.56
N ASN A 8 -0.38 17.76 -12.48
CA ASN A 8 1.02 17.41 -12.29
C ASN A 8 1.10 15.91 -12.59
N ASP A 9 1.64 15.56 -13.75
CA ASP A 9 1.72 14.19 -14.32
C ASP A 9 2.66 13.24 -13.56
N ASN A 10 2.75 13.37 -12.23
CA ASN A 10 3.50 12.47 -11.37
C ASN A 10 2.56 11.83 -10.33
N ASP A 11 1.35 11.47 -10.77
CA ASP A 11 0.33 10.81 -9.98
C ASP A 11 0.73 9.35 -9.74
N THR A 12 1.55 9.11 -8.72
CA THR A 12 1.36 7.92 -7.86
C THR A 12 0.08 8.11 -7.05
N GLY A 13 -1.03 8.43 -7.72
CA GLY A 13 -2.30 8.80 -7.15
C GLY A 13 -2.67 7.76 -6.10
N SER A 14 -3.05 8.23 -4.91
CA SER A 14 -3.45 7.36 -3.81
C SER A 14 -4.33 6.24 -4.34
N LEU A 15 -3.88 5.00 -4.23
CA LEU A 15 -4.51 3.84 -4.88
C LEU A 15 -5.93 3.59 -4.36
N CYS A 16 -6.26 4.15 -3.20
CA CYS A 16 -7.63 4.21 -2.69
C CYS A 16 -8.52 5.26 -3.38
N ALA A 17 -7.98 6.35 -3.92
CA ALA A 17 -8.73 7.37 -4.66
C ALA A 17 -8.85 7.05 -6.16
N GLY A 18 -7.88 6.31 -6.72
CA GLY A 18 -7.95 5.80 -8.10
C GLY A 18 -8.91 4.63 -8.27
N SER A 19 -9.31 4.36 -9.51
CA SER A 19 -10.07 3.15 -9.83
C SER A 19 -9.20 1.90 -9.58
N PRO A 20 -9.79 0.73 -9.25
CA PRO A 20 -9.02 -0.50 -9.00
C PRO A 20 -8.09 -0.91 -10.15
N SER A 21 -8.37 -0.47 -11.39
CA SER A 21 -7.53 -0.69 -12.57
C SER A 21 -6.35 0.28 -12.72
N GLU A 22 -6.47 1.52 -12.24
CA GLU A 22 -5.39 2.53 -12.30
C GLU A 22 -4.31 2.25 -11.24
N ALA A 23 -4.68 1.55 -10.18
CA ALA A 23 -3.82 1.37 -9.03
C ALA A 23 -2.56 0.50 -9.26
N ALA A 24 -2.52 -0.25 -10.35
CA ALA A 24 -1.35 -1.04 -10.76
C ALA A 24 -0.66 -0.47 -12.01
N GLY A 25 -1.19 0.62 -12.58
CA GLY A 25 -0.72 1.24 -13.81
C GLY A 25 0.46 2.20 -13.63
N GLY A 26 1.04 2.29 -12.43
CA GLY A 26 2.25 3.07 -12.18
C GLY A 26 3.38 2.58 -13.09
N GLU A 27 3.69 3.37 -14.11
CA GLU A 27 4.61 3.07 -15.20
C GLU A 27 5.93 2.51 -14.65
N GLY A 28 6.18 1.24 -14.89
CA GLY A 28 7.55 0.74 -14.89
C GLY A 28 8.29 1.53 -15.97
N GLY A 29 9.20 2.41 -15.55
CA GLY A 29 9.95 3.30 -16.43
C GLY A 29 10.49 2.55 -17.65
N GLY A 30 9.79 2.70 -18.77
CA GLY A 30 10.18 2.18 -20.07
C GLY A 30 11.36 3.02 -20.54
N SER A 31 12.54 2.41 -20.63
CA SER A 31 13.61 2.97 -21.44
C SER A 31 13.27 2.68 -22.90
N ASP A 32 12.86 3.71 -23.63
CA ASP A 32 12.68 3.67 -25.07
C ASP A 32 13.99 3.28 -25.75
N GLY A 33 13.99 2.10 -26.38
CA GLY A 33 15.13 1.57 -27.12
C GLY A 33 14.66 0.71 -28.29
N SER A 34 14.44 1.35 -29.44
CA SER A 34 14.25 0.66 -30.72
C SER A 34 15.47 -0.20 -31.05
N GLY A 35 15.28 -1.49 -31.36
CA GLY A 35 16.33 -2.33 -31.96
C GLY A 35 16.14 -3.82 -31.77
N GLY A 36 15.89 -4.55 -32.87
CA GLY A 36 15.86 -6.01 -32.87
C GLY A 36 17.21 -6.63 -32.54
N GLY A 37 17.18 -7.75 -31.82
CA GLY A 37 18.34 -8.59 -31.54
C GLY A 37 18.05 -9.56 -30.40
N GLY A 38 18.11 -10.87 -30.68
CA GLY A 38 18.01 -11.90 -29.66
C GLY A 38 19.11 -11.73 -28.61
N GLY A 39 18.72 -11.37 -27.40
CA GLY A 39 19.59 -11.22 -26.25
C GLY A 39 18.90 -11.76 -25.01
N SER A 40 19.61 -12.59 -24.26
CA SER A 40 19.21 -13.06 -22.93
C SER A 40 18.99 -11.85 -22.03
N GLY A 41 17.73 -11.43 -21.89
CA GLY A 41 17.35 -10.28 -21.10
C GLY A 41 17.49 -10.61 -19.63
N ASN A 42 18.40 -9.92 -18.95
CA ASN A 42 18.49 -9.92 -17.49
C ASN A 42 17.20 -9.27 -16.96
N GLY A 43 16.18 -10.07 -16.66
CA GLY A 43 14.88 -9.60 -16.20
C GLY A 43 15.01 -8.95 -14.83
N GLY A 44 15.10 -7.61 -14.81
CA GLY A 44 15.20 -6.84 -13.58
C GLY A 44 14.00 -7.11 -12.67
N GLY A 45 14.28 -7.44 -11.41
CA GLY A 45 13.26 -7.51 -10.36
C GLY A 45 12.89 -6.13 -9.85
N GLY A 46 11.65 -5.94 -9.40
CA GLY A 46 11.16 -4.71 -8.80
C GLY A 46 10.37 -4.97 -7.51
N LEU A 47 10.37 -4.00 -6.59
CA LEU A 47 9.54 -4.00 -5.39
C LEU A 47 8.65 -2.77 -5.39
N VAL A 48 7.35 -2.97 -5.22
CA VAL A 48 6.36 -1.91 -5.04
C VAL A 48 5.89 -1.96 -3.60
N ALA A 49 5.98 -0.82 -2.91
CA ALA A 49 5.47 -0.65 -1.55
C ALA A 49 4.32 0.35 -1.55
N VAL A 50 3.21 -0.03 -0.94
CA VAL A 50 1.99 0.75 -0.94
C VAL A 50 1.42 0.84 0.46
N PHE A 51 1.17 2.07 0.88
CA PHE A 51 0.38 2.38 2.05
C PHE A 51 -1.05 2.72 1.64
N ASP A 52 -2.04 2.02 2.21
CA ASP A 52 -3.44 2.12 1.77
C ASP A 52 -4.40 1.90 2.94
N MET A 53 -5.63 2.42 2.80
CA MET A 53 -6.72 2.21 3.76
C MET A 53 -7.36 0.83 3.59
N ILE A 54 -7.89 0.28 4.68
CA ILE A 54 -8.68 -0.96 4.71
C ILE A 54 -9.84 -0.85 5.72
N ARG A 55 -10.68 -1.89 5.77
CA ARG A 55 -11.83 -2.02 6.69
C ARG A 55 -12.85 -0.88 6.58
N PRO A 56 -13.40 -0.59 5.38
CA PRO A 56 -14.37 0.49 5.23
C PRO A 56 -15.73 0.26 5.92
N SER A 57 -15.99 -0.98 6.35
CA SER A 57 -17.34 -1.43 6.70
C SER A 57 -17.68 -1.34 8.18
N ASP A 58 -16.70 -1.20 9.08
CA ASP A 58 -16.97 -1.04 10.50
C ASP A 58 -17.30 0.42 10.87
N GLU A 59 -17.59 0.69 12.15
CA GLU A 59 -18.01 2.01 12.59
C GLU A 59 -16.92 3.08 12.36
N PHE A 60 -15.66 2.73 12.62
CA PHE A 60 -14.55 3.63 12.41
C PHE A 60 -14.31 3.88 10.93
N GLY A 61 -14.28 2.82 10.10
CA GLY A 61 -14.11 2.90 8.65
C GLY A 61 -15.19 3.75 7.98
N ARG A 62 -16.45 3.59 8.37
CA ARG A 62 -17.56 4.43 7.86
C ARG A 62 -17.39 5.90 8.25
N MET A 63 -16.96 6.15 9.48
CA MET A 63 -16.69 7.51 9.95
C MET A 63 -15.52 8.14 9.19
N MET A 64 -14.42 7.38 9.00
CA MET A 64 -13.25 7.79 8.23
C MET A 64 -13.63 8.19 6.80
N ILE A 65 -14.38 7.35 6.09
CA ILE A 65 -14.85 7.64 4.73
C ILE A 65 -15.75 8.88 4.72
N SER A 66 -16.70 8.97 5.64
CA SER A 66 -17.59 10.14 5.76
C SER A 66 -16.81 11.43 5.99
N ASN A 67 -15.79 11.39 6.86
CA ASN A 67 -14.95 12.55 7.17
C ASN A 67 -14.12 13.00 5.97
N ILE A 68 -13.49 12.06 5.26
CA ILE A 68 -12.70 12.36 4.05
C ILE A 68 -13.59 12.95 2.97
N ARG A 69 -14.75 12.33 2.72
CA ARG A 69 -15.70 12.81 1.71
C ARG A 69 -16.22 14.21 2.02
N ARG A 70 -16.64 14.46 3.27
CA ARG A 70 -17.18 15.77 3.67
C ARG A 70 -16.10 16.85 3.74
N GLY A 71 -14.92 16.51 4.24
CA GLY A 71 -13.84 17.47 4.48
C GLY A 71 -12.97 17.78 3.25
N ARG A 72 -12.89 16.85 2.29
CA ARG A 72 -11.99 16.96 1.13
C ARG A 72 -12.66 16.75 -0.21
N ASN A 73 -13.98 16.48 -0.24
CA ASN A 73 -14.74 16.15 -1.46
C ASN A 73 -14.06 15.04 -2.28
N CYS A 74 -13.53 14.03 -1.58
CA CYS A 74 -12.76 12.94 -2.15
C CYS A 74 -13.47 11.61 -1.91
N ASP A 75 -13.74 10.88 -2.99
CA ASP A 75 -14.27 9.52 -2.95
C ASP A 75 -13.11 8.51 -2.96
N LEU A 76 -13.34 7.34 -2.37
CA LEU A 76 -12.31 6.30 -2.20
C LEU A 76 -12.72 4.98 -2.88
N PRO A 77 -12.88 4.94 -4.21
CA PRO A 77 -13.33 3.74 -4.92
C PRO A 77 -12.37 2.54 -4.76
N GLY A 78 -11.05 2.79 -4.69
CA GLY A 78 -10.05 1.73 -4.46
C GLY A 78 -10.17 1.09 -3.08
N LEU A 79 -10.53 1.85 -2.04
CA LEU A 79 -10.82 1.31 -0.70
C LEU A 79 -12.06 0.39 -0.71
N ILE A 80 -13.09 0.75 -1.48
CA ILE A 80 -14.29 -0.08 -1.62
C ILE A 80 -13.99 -1.35 -2.43
N GLY A 81 -13.15 -1.25 -3.46
CA GLY A 81 -12.74 -2.39 -4.30
C GLY A 81 -11.78 -3.36 -3.59
N CYS A 82 -10.92 -2.87 -2.71
CA CYS A 82 -9.93 -3.66 -1.97
C CYS A 82 -10.06 -3.44 -0.45
N PRO A 83 -11.16 -3.91 0.19
CA PRO A 83 -11.51 -3.54 1.56
C PRO A 83 -10.67 -4.20 2.65
N ASN A 84 -9.82 -5.19 2.35
CA ASN A 84 -9.06 -5.94 3.35
C ASN A 84 -7.68 -6.38 2.82
N LEU A 85 -6.82 -6.83 3.73
CA LEU A 85 -5.44 -7.26 3.42
C LEU A 85 -5.37 -8.28 2.28
N GLU A 86 -6.29 -9.25 2.26
CA GLU A 86 -6.27 -10.27 1.22
C GLU A 86 -6.63 -9.69 -0.15
N THR A 87 -7.66 -8.83 -0.23
CA THR A 87 -7.98 -8.12 -1.47
C THR A 87 -6.86 -7.18 -1.92
N GLN A 88 -6.14 -6.55 -0.97
CA GLN A 88 -4.96 -5.74 -1.25
C GLN A 88 -3.80 -6.57 -1.81
N LYS A 89 -3.63 -7.83 -1.39
CA LYS A 89 -2.64 -8.76 -1.99
C LYS A 89 -3.08 -9.23 -3.37
N LEU A 90 -4.32 -9.71 -3.47
CA LEU A 90 -4.86 -10.32 -4.68
C LEU A 90 -4.88 -9.33 -5.86
N ARG A 91 -5.11 -8.04 -5.60
CA ARG A 91 -5.08 -7.03 -6.67
C ARG A 91 -3.73 -6.99 -7.38
N TRP A 92 -2.60 -7.18 -6.68
CA TRP A 92 -1.28 -7.20 -7.29
C TRP A 92 -1.04 -8.50 -8.06
N LEU A 93 -1.40 -9.64 -7.46
CA LEU A 93 -1.23 -10.96 -8.09
C LEU A 93 -2.11 -11.15 -9.33
N ALA A 94 -3.17 -10.37 -9.49
CA ALA A 94 -4.00 -10.37 -10.69
C ALA A 94 -3.30 -9.73 -11.93
N HIS A 95 -2.25 -8.94 -11.73
CA HIS A 95 -1.56 -8.24 -12.80
C HIS A 95 -0.34 -9.02 -13.32
N ALA A 96 -0.19 -9.04 -14.65
CA ALA A 96 0.94 -9.71 -15.29
C ALA A 96 2.27 -9.09 -14.85
N GLY A 97 3.22 -9.95 -14.47
CA GLY A 97 4.57 -9.55 -14.04
C GLY A 97 4.78 -9.60 -12.54
N PHE A 98 3.73 -9.42 -11.72
CA PHE A 98 3.86 -9.61 -10.27
C PHE A 98 3.90 -11.09 -9.92
N THR A 99 4.94 -11.50 -9.21
CA THR A 99 5.21 -12.90 -8.86
C THR A 99 4.94 -13.19 -7.39
N GLY A 100 4.79 -12.17 -6.55
CA GLY A 100 4.48 -12.30 -5.13
C GLY A 100 3.92 -11.00 -4.56
N ALA A 101 3.05 -11.12 -3.55
CA ALA A 101 2.53 -9.98 -2.80
C ALA A 101 2.18 -10.37 -1.36
N THR A 102 2.43 -9.46 -0.43
CA THR A 102 2.03 -9.56 0.98
C THR A 102 1.45 -8.25 1.47
N ALA A 103 0.56 -8.30 2.46
CA ALA A 103 -0.02 -7.12 3.09
C ALA A 103 -0.16 -7.36 4.58
N SER A 104 0.10 -6.32 5.36
CA SER A 104 -0.06 -6.31 6.82
C SER A 104 -0.69 -5.01 7.26
N ASP A 105 -1.51 -5.05 8.32
CA ASP A 105 -2.01 -3.82 8.91
C ASP A 105 -0.91 -3.11 9.69
N MET A 106 -1.03 -1.79 9.85
CA MET A 106 0.05 -1.00 10.43
C MET A 106 0.24 -1.26 11.92
N ARG A 107 -0.80 -1.78 12.59
CA ARG A 107 -0.68 -2.24 13.98
C ARG A 107 0.27 -3.43 14.05
N HIS A 108 0.08 -4.45 13.22
CA HIS A 108 0.97 -5.59 13.17
C HIS A 108 2.38 -5.20 12.72
N VAL A 109 2.50 -4.27 11.76
CA VAL A 109 3.81 -3.68 11.38
C VAL A 109 4.54 -3.10 12.59
N TYR A 110 3.85 -2.28 13.39
CA TYR A 110 4.41 -1.66 14.59
C TYR A 110 4.74 -2.66 15.71
N GLU A 111 3.88 -3.66 15.93
CA GLU A 111 4.04 -4.61 17.02
C GLU A 111 5.15 -5.65 16.73
N VAL A 112 5.28 -6.08 15.48
CA VAL A 112 6.13 -7.22 15.09
C VAL A 112 7.43 -6.80 14.42
N TYR A 113 7.43 -5.76 13.60
CA TYR A 113 8.61 -5.39 12.79
C TYR A 113 9.40 -4.21 13.36
N LEU A 114 8.84 -3.45 14.31
CA LEU A 114 9.57 -2.38 14.97
C LEU A 114 10.27 -2.93 16.22
N ASP A 115 11.60 -2.86 16.22
CA ASP A 115 12.40 -3.29 17.34
C ASP A 115 12.01 -2.53 18.63
N GLY A 116 11.99 -3.25 19.76
CA GLY A 116 11.62 -2.68 21.06
C GLY A 116 12.34 -1.37 21.44
N PRO A 117 13.67 -1.23 21.21
CA PRO A 117 14.38 0.03 21.43
C PRO A 117 13.89 1.19 20.56
N GLU A 118 13.59 0.95 19.28
CA GLU A 118 13.08 1.98 18.38
C GLU A 118 11.66 2.40 18.78
N ARG A 119 10.83 1.43 19.16
CA ARG A 119 9.50 1.69 19.69
C ARG A 119 9.55 2.60 20.92
N VAL A 120 10.36 2.23 21.92
CA VAL A 120 10.56 3.03 23.14
C VAL A 120 11.15 4.41 22.84
N ARG A 121 12.04 4.53 21.84
CA ARG A 121 12.60 5.82 21.44
C ARG A 121 11.52 6.75 20.89
N VAL A 122 10.60 6.23 20.07
CA VAL A 122 9.51 7.02 19.48
C VAL A 122 8.44 7.36 20.52
N GLU A 123 8.03 6.40 21.35
CA GLU A 123 7.04 6.60 22.44
C GLU A 123 7.49 7.61 23.50
N ARG A 124 8.78 7.94 23.58
CA ARG A 124 9.31 8.97 24.48
C ARG A 124 9.22 10.39 23.94
N LEU A 125 8.98 10.57 22.64
CA LEU A 125 8.87 11.90 22.04
C LEU A 125 7.56 12.59 22.43
N GLU A 126 6.47 11.83 22.48
CA GLU A 126 5.17 12.24 23.02
C GLU A 126 4.54 11.08 23.78
N MET A 127 3.93 11.36 24.93
CA MET A 127 3.20 10.33 25.69
C MET A 127 1.92 9.98 24.94
N LEU A 128 1.82 8.76 24.44
CA LEU A 128 0.57 8.20 23.89
C LEU A 128 -0.34 7.76 25.05
N ASP A 129 -1.30 8.60 25.41
CA ASP A 129 -2.32 8.31 26.43
C ASP A 129 -3.56 7.59 25.87
N GLU A 130 -3.81 7.69 24.56
CA GLU A 130 -4.95 7.08 23.85
C GLU A 130 -4.53 5.85 23.00
N VAL A 131 -4.00 4.82 23.66
CA VAL A 131 -3.47 3.61 22.98
C VAL A 131 -4.55 2.85 22.20
N GLU A 132 -5.78 2.79 22.71
CA GLU A 132 -6.90 2.12 22.06
C GLU A 132 -7.29 2.81 20.74
N GLU A 133 -7.35 4.14 20.73
CA GLU A 133 -7.67 4.91 19.52
C GLU A 133 -6.56 4.80 18.48
N TRP A 134 -5.31 4.85 18.94
CA TRP A 134 -4.15 4.61 18.08
C TRP A 134 -4.19 3.21 17.46
N ASN A 135 -4.50 2.17 18.24
CA ASN A 135 -4.64 0.81 17.74
C ASN A 135 -5.78 0.68 16.73
N LEU A 136 -6.90 1.36 16.97
CA LEU A 136 -8.04 1.40 16.06
C LEU A 136 -7.66 2.08 14.75
N LEU A 137 -6.96 3.21 14.81
CA LEU A 137 -6.45 3.92 13.64
C LEU A 137 -5.48 3.05 12.84
N MET A 138 -4.45 2.50 13.49
CA MET A 138 -3.40 1.70 12.85
C MET A 138 -3.92 0.40 12.23
N SER A 139 -5.02 -0.12 12.75
CA SER A 139 -5.74 -1.23 12.16
C SER A 139 -6.37 -0.84 10.81
N HIS A 140 -6.81 0.40 10.61
CA HIS A 140 -7.48 0.83 9.37
C HIS A 140 -6.54 1.17 8.21
N TYR A 141 -5.23 1.03 8.42
CA TYR A 141 -4.23 1.21 7.37
C TYR A 141 -3.41 -0.05 7.20
N CYS A 142 -2.93 -0.27 5.98
CA CYS A 142 -2.09 -1.39 5.63
C CYS A 142 -0.88 -0.97 4.82
N LEU A 143 0.18 -1.77 4.94
CA LEU A 143 1.32 -1.75 4.06
C LEU A 143 1.28 -3.02 3.20
N THR A 144 1.24 -2.83 1.88
CA THR A 144 1.31 -3.90 0.89
C THR A 144 2.64 -3.83 0.16
N LEU A 145 3.30 -4.98 0.00
CA LEU A 145 4.53 -5.12 -0.76
C LEU A 145 4.30 -6.12 -1.90
N ALA A 146 4.62 -5.74 -3.13
CA ALA A 146 4.46 -6.57 -4.32
C ALA A 146 5.76 -6.66 -5.11
N VAL A 147 6.09 -7.85 -5.60
CA VAL A 147 7.34 -8.14 -6.33
C VAL A 147 7.05 -8.33 -7.80
N LEU A 148 7.72 -7.54 -8.64
CA LEU A 148 7.72 -7.64 -10.10
C LEU A 148 8.92 -8.49 -10.54
N GLY A 149 8.70 -9.48 -11.41
CA GLY A 149 9.77 -10.30 -11.99
C GLY A 149 10.25 -11.46 -11.10
N ALA A 150 11.35 -12.09 -11.49
CA ALA A 150 11.74 -13.43 -11.02
C ALA A 150 12.59 -13.46 -9.73
N ASP A 151 12.88 -12.32 -9.09
CA ASP A 151 13.71 -12.32 -7.88
C ASP A 151 12.91 -12.78 -6.65
N GLN A 152 13.02 -14.08 -6.34
CA GLN A 152 12.21 -14.76 -5.33
C GLN A 152 12.67 -14.52 -3.87
N GLY A 153 13.67 -13.66 -3.65
CA GLY A 153 14.28 -13.46 -2.33
C GLY A 153 13.62 -12.38 -1.46
N LEU A 154 13.14 -11.28 -2.06
CA LEU A 154 12.79 -10.06 -1.31
C LEU A 154 11.51 -10.17 -0.46
N TRP A 155 10.51 -10.93 -0.90
CA TRP A 155 9.25 -11.06 -0.15
C TRP A 155 9.36 -11.99 1.07
N ARG A 156 10.39 -12.84 1.13
CA ARG A 156 10.62 -13.81 2.23
C ARG A 156 10.84 -13.15 3.60
N ILE A 157 11.22 -11.87 3.62
CA ILE A 157 11.38 -11.07 4.85
C ILE A 157 10.04 -11.00 5.62
N PHE A 158 8.91 -11.05 4.93
CA PHE A 158 7.58 -10.92 5.54
C PHE A 158 6.86 -12.26 5.70
N ASP A 159 7.28 -13.31 4.98
CA ASP A 159 6.71 -14.66 5.10
C ASP A 159 6.99 -15.31 6.47
N GLN A 160 8.00 -14.81 7.20
CA GLN A 160 8.31 -15.25 8.57
C GLN A 160 7.34 -14.71 9.64
N ALA A 161 6.47 -13.74 9.33
CA ALA A 161 5.51 -13.22 10.30
C ALA A 161 4.19 -14.03 10.36
N ALA A 162 3.91 -14.87 9.35
CA ALA A 162 2.73 -15.75 9.37
C ALA A 162 2.87 -16.92 10.37
N ALA A 163 4.04 -17.11 10.99
CA ALA A 163 4.31 -18.19 11.95
C ALA A 163 4.07 -17.80 13.42
N ILE A 164 3.59 -16.59 13.71
CA ILE A 164 3.25 -16.14 15.07
C ILE A 164 1.77 -15.72 15.08
N SER A 165 0.90 -16.74 15.09
CA SER A 165 -0.52 -16.64 15.44
C SER A 165 -0.86 -17.78 16.41
#